data_AF-J3A4U7-F1
#
_entry.id   AF-J3A4U7-F1
#
_cell.length_a   1.000
_cell.length_b   1.000
_cell.length_c   1.000
_cell.angle_alpha   90.00
_cell.angle_beta   90.00
_cell.angle_gamma   90.00
#
_symmetry.space_group_name_H-M   'P 1'
#
loop_
_entity.id
_entity.type
_entity.pdbx_description
1 polymer ?
#
loop_
_entity_poly.entity_id
_entity_poly.type
_entity_poly.pdbx_seq_one_letter_code
_entity_poly.pdbx_strand_id
1 'polypeptide(L)'
;MNRYYGLFLGTAIPFKHLKKIIRKFNDDYYDKASPERQQDFIEIIPEFHINHSHDPHRRLECIMVEPAFLNRFLEIINNLNFTFILCHYTHGHFQTTMNGIEYSVTNFRSLEDVVYLLLEDEDDIERRFSKKLRTLPLEKQFASAPGIKTSEEYQHLLDTWVKEVLAYPAKNA
;
A
#
# COMPACT_ATOMS: atom_id res chain seq x y z
N MET A 1 18.24 3.36 -11.44
CA MET A 1 17.70 3.34 -10.07
C MET A 1 16.52 2.39 -10.02
N ASN A 2 16.60 1.35 -9.20
CA ASN A 2 15.51 0.39 -9.04
C ASN A 2 14.44 1.02 -8.15
N ARG A 3 13.23 1.17 -8.67
CA ARG A 3 12.11 1.78 -7.95
C ARG A 3 11.11 0.71 -7.56
N TYR A 4 10.51 0.87 -6.38
CA TYR A 4 9.43 0.02 -5.87
C TYR A 4 8.43 0.86 -5.09
N TYR A 5 7.20 0.36 -5.00
CA TYR A 5 6.26 0.85 -4.00
C TYR A 5 6.43 0.05 -2.73
N GLY A 6 6.50 0.73 -1.59
CA GLY A 6 6.37 0.12 -0.27
C GLY A 6 4.93 0.30 0.20
N LEU A 7 4.13 -0.75 0.14
CA LEU A 7 2.73 -0.70 0.54
C LEU A 7 2.62 -0.96 2.06
N PHE A 8 2.16 0.05 2.80
CA PHE A 8 2.00 0.03 4.25
C PHE A 8 0.51 -0.12 4.61
N LEU A 9 0.11 -1.31 5.05
CA LEU A 9 -1.27 -1.65 5.41
C LEU A 9 -1.39 -1.86 6.93
N GLY A 10 -2.35 -1.21 7.58
CA GLY A 10 -2.50 -1.38 9.03
C GLY A 10 -3.63 -0.59 9.65
N THR A 11 -3.93 -0.93 10.90
CA THR A 11 -4.91 -0.19 11.73
C THR A 11 -4.31 1.08 12.32
N ALA A 12 -3.00 1.09 12.60
CA ALA A 12 -2.24 2.26 13.02
C ALA A 12 -0.79 2.19 12.52
N ILE A 13 -0.26 3.28 11.96
CA ILE A 13 1.14 3.36 11.59
C ILE A 13 1.91 4.18 12.62
N PRO A 14 3.03 3.66 13.16
CA PRO A 14 3.91 4.41 14.04
C PRO A 14 4.75 5.42 13.23
N PHE A 15 4.11 6.47 12.67
CA PHE A 15 4.75 7.44 11.77
C PHE A 15 6.03 8.06 12.34
N LYS A 16 6.08 8.26 13.66
CA LYS A 16 7.29 8.74 14.34
C LYS A 16 8.47 7.78 14.18
N HIS A 17 8.23 6.47 14.30
CA HIS A 17 9.25 5.44 14.11
C HIS A 17 9.61 5.32 12.64
N LEU A 18 8.62 5.32 11.75
CA LEU A 18 8.85 5.27 10.31
C LEU A 18 9.70 6.46 9.84
N LYS A 19 9.37 7.70 10.22
CA LYS A 19 10.18 8.89 9.92
C LYS A 19 11.62 8.76 10.40
N LYS A 20 11.85 8.16 11.58
CA LYS A 20 13.21 7.92 12.10
C LYS A 20 13.96 6.89 11.26
N ILE A 21 13.28 5.83 10.82
CA ILE A 21 13.87 4.81 9.95
C ILE A 21 14.24 5.44 8.61
N ILE A 22 13.32 6.16 7.97
CA ILE A 22 13.55 6.82 6.67
C ILE A 22 14.76 7.76 6.76
N ARG A 23 14.78 8.66 7.74
CA ARG A 23 15.92 9.58 7.95
C ARG A 23 17.21 8.83 8.19
N LYS A 24 17.20 7.75 8.96
CA LYS A 24 18.41 6.94 9.15
C LYS A 24 18.92 6.37 7.82
N PHE A 25 18.05 5.81 7.00
CA PHE A 25 18.44 5.25 5.70
C PHE A 25 18.97 6.32 4.75
N ASN A 26 18.27 7.46 4.67
CA ASN A 26 18.64 8.55 3.79
C ASN A 26 19.89 9.30 4.30
N ASP A 27 19.89 9.80 5.53
CA ASP A 27 20.95 10.67 6.07
C ASP A 27 22.25 9.88 6.34
N ASP A 28 22.17 8.66 6.89
CA ASP A 28 23.37 7.92 7.31
C ASP A 28 23.98 7.06 6.20
N TYR A 29 23.21 6.65 5.20
CA TYR A 29 23.69 5.76 4.14
C TYR A 29 23.67 6.44 2.77
N TYR A 30 22.53 6.98 2.33
CA TYR A 30 22.41 7.57 0.99
C TYR A 30 23.18 8.88 0.85
N ASP A 31 22.96 9.86 1.73
CA ASP A 31 23.57 11.20 1.65
C ASP A 31 25.09 11.18 1.83
N LYS A 32 25.62 10.15 2.51
CA LYS A 32 27.06 9.94 2.73
C LYS A 32 27.71 9.06 1.65
N ALA A 33 26.92 8.46 0.75
CA ALA A 33 27.45 7.67 -0.35
C ALA A 33 28.01 8.58 -1.46
N SER A 34 28.96 8.07 -2.25
CA SER A 34 29.42 8.78 -3.43
C SER A 34 28.32 8.84 -4.51
N PRO A 35 28.34 9.83 -5.41
CA PRO A 35 27.33 9.94 -6.47
C PRO A 35 27.20 8.69 -7.34
N GLU A 36 28.29 7.96 -7.57
CA GLU A 36 28.28 6.70 -8.32
C GLU A 36 27.52 5.62 -7.53
N ARG A 37 27.79 5.50 -6.23
CA ARG A 37 27.11 4.53 -5.35
C ARG A 37 25.63 4.86 -5.18
N GLN A 38 25.25 6.14 -5.15
CA GLN A 38 23.85 6.54 -5.02
C GLN A 38 22.96 6.01 -6.17
N GLN A 39 23.53 5.76 -7.36
CA GLN A 39 22.78 5.25 -8.52
C GLN A 39 22.28 3.81 -8.32
N ASP A 40 22.97 3.05 -7.45
CA ASP A 40 22.67 1.65 -7.13
C ASP A 40 21.62 1.51 -6.01
N PHE A 41 21.24 2.61 -5.35
CA PHE A 41 20.24 2.57 -4.30
C PHE A 41 18.87 2.21 -4.88
N ILE A 42 18.13 1.47 -4.06
CA ILE A 42 16.74 1.14 -4.29
C ILE A 42 15.90 2.29 -3.72
N GLU A 43 15.03 2.85 -4.55
CA GLU A 43 14.07 3.86 -4.14
C GLU A 43 12.73 3.18 -3.82
N ILE A 44 12.31 3.27 -2.56
CA ILE A 44 11.02 2.76 -2.10
C ILE A 44 10.10 3.95 -1.87
N ILE A 45 9.05 4.06 -2.68
CA ILE A 45 8.02 5.09 -2.54
C ILE A 45 6.95 4.58 -1.58
N PRO A 46 6.74 5.24 -0.44
CA PRO A 46 5.82 4.74 0.56
C PRO A 46 4.35 5.06 0.20
N GLU A 47 3.53 4.01 0.10
CA GLU A 47 2.08 4.08 -0.15
C GLU A 47 1.31 3.63 1.10
N PHE A 48 0.42 4.48 1.61
CA PHE A 48 -0.24 4.28 2.91
C PHE A 48 -1.73 4.02 2.76
N HIS A 49 -2.19 2.83 3.15
CA HIS A 49 -3.62 2.51 3.20
C HIS A 49 -3.99 2.10 4.62
N ILE A 50 -4.51 3.08 5.36
CA ILE A 50 -4.69 3.00 6.81
C ILE A 50 -6.05 3.52 7.27
N ASN A 51 -6.56 2.82 8.28
CA ASN A 51 -7.91 2.98 8.78
C ASN A 51 -8.12 4.25 9.64
N HIS A 52 -7.13 4.61 10.46
CA HIS A 52 -7.32 5.62 11.52
C HIS A 52 -6.21 6.66 11.68
N SER A 53 -5.26 6.74 10.75
CA SER A 53 -4.24 7.78 10.86
C SER A 53 -4.80 9.16 10.53
N HIS A 54 -4.63 10.08 11.48
CA HIS A 54 -4.95 11.50 11.35
C HIS A 54 -3.85 12.30 10.64
N ASP A 55 -2.89 11.68 9.96
CA ASP A 55 -1.88 12.41 9.18
C ASP A 55 -1.87 12.02 7.68
N PRO A 56 -2.88 12.47 6.91
CA PRO A 56 -2.96 12.22 5.46
C PRO A 56 -2.19 13.26 4.60
N HIS A 57 -1.42 14.19 5.19
CA HIS A 57 -0.92 15.36 4.44
C HIS A 57 0.59 15.59 4.42
N ARG A 58 1.40 14.69 4.99
CA ARG A 58 2.85 14.73 4.77
C ARG A 58 3.24 13.55 3.91
N ARG A 59 3.44 13.79 2.60
CA ARG A 59 4.19 12.90 1.73
C ARG A 59 5.47 12.54 2.48
N LEU A 60 5.60 11.28 2.87
CA LEU A 60 6.86 10.82 3.41
C LEU A 60 7.88 10.80 2.27
N GLU A 61 9.12 11.13 2.61
CA GLU A 61 10.23 11.05 1.67
C GLU A 61 10.39 9.60 1.19
N CYS A 62 10.87 9.43 -0.03
CA CYS A 62 11.28 8.12 -0.52
C CYS A 62 12.35 7.53 0.42
N ILE A 63 12.34 6.21 0.55
CA ILE A 63 13.32 5.49 1.35
C ILE A 63 14.41 5.01 0.39
N MET A 64 15.63 5.50 0.59
CA MET A 64 16.78 5.12 -0.21
C MET A 64 17.50 3.97 0.49
N VAL A 65 17.41 2.77 -0.07
CA VAL A 65 17.95 1.54 0.53
C VAL A 65 19.05 0.99 -0.35
N GLU A 66 20.28 0.95 0.16
CA GLU A 66 21.36 0.23 -0.52
C GLU A 66 21.00 -1.27 -0.58
N PRO A 67 21.23 -1.97 -1.71
CA PRO A 67 20.89 -3.39 -1.85
C PRO A 67 21.44 -4.27 -0.71
N ALA A 68 22.64 -3.96 -0.21
CA ALA A 68 23.26 -4.66 0.91
C ALA A 68 22.50 -4.54 2.24
N PHE A 69 21.69 -3.48 2.42
CA PHE A 69 20.90 -3.23 3.62
C PHE A 69 19.42 -3.58 3.46
N LEU A 70 18.97 -4.08 2.30
CA LEU A 70 17.55 -4.38 2.05
C LEU A 70 16.97 -5.36 3.07
N ASN A 71 17.66 -6.48 3.33
CA ASN A 71 17.17 -7.47 4.31
C ASN A 71 17.05 -6.86 5.72
N ARG A 72 18.01 -6.01 6.11
CA ARG A 72 17.97 -5.33 7.40
C ARG A 72 16.83 -4.31 7.48
N PHE A 73 16.59 -3.57 6.40
CA PHE A 73 15.45 -2.67 6.29
C PHE A 73 14.13 -3.44 6.46
N LEU A 74 13.94 -4.53 5.72
CA LEU A 74 12.74 -5.36 5.78
C LEU A 74 12.52 -5.93 7.19
N GLU A 75 13.58 -6.41 7.86
CA GLU A 75 13.52 -6.88 9.24
C GLU A 75 13.05 -5.79 10.22
N ILE A 76 13.60 -4.57 10.11
CA ILE A 76 13.21 -3.45 10.97
C ILE A 76 11.74 -3.08 10.73
N ILE A 77 11.31 -3.02 9.48
CA ILE A 77 9.96 -2.63 9.10
C ILE A 77 8.93 -3.70 9.53
N ASN A 78 9.22 -4.98 9.30
CA ASN A 78 8.32 -6.09 9.67
C ASN A 78 8.16 -6.27 11.18
N ASN A 79 9.04 -5.67 12.00
CA ASN A 79 8.88 -5.63 13.46
C ASN A 79 7.94 -4.51 13.95
N LEU A 80 7.42 -3.68 13.05
CA LEU A 80 6.43 -2.66 13.37
C LEU A 80 5.02 -3.25 13.29
N ASN A 81 4.07 -2.66 14.01
CA ASN A 81 2.69 -3.16 14.10
C ASN A 81 1.84 -2.77 12.87
N PHE A 82 2.28 -3.19 11.69
CA PHE A 82 1.58 -3.06 10.41
C PHE A 82 2.14 -4.09 9.41
N THR A 83 1.42 -4.29 8.31
CA THR A 83 1.87 -5.11 7.18
C THR A 83 2.62 -4.24 6.18
N PHE A 84 3.79 -4.69 5.76
CA PHE A 84 4.59 -4.08 4.70
C PHE A 84 4.73 -5.03 3.53
N ILE A 85 4.43 -4.56 2.33
CA ILE A 85 4.58 -5.34 1.10
C ILE A 85 5.43 -4.52 0.12
N LEU A 86 6.48 -5.12 -0.40
CA LEU A 86 7.28 -4.51 -1.46
C LEU A 86 6.69 -4.88 -2.82
N CYS A 87 6.35 -3.86 -3.60
CA CYS A 87 5.63 -3.98 -4.86
C CYS A 87 6.45 -3.44 -6.03
N HIS A 88 6.21 -3.98 -7.21
CA HIS A 88 6.69 -3.40 -8.45
C HIS A 88 6.27 -1.94 -8.54
N TYR A 89 7.15 -1.09 -9.07
CA TYR A 89 6.88 0.33 -9.29
C TYR A 89 5.79 0.60 -10.32
N THR A 90 5.40 -0.40 -11.10
CA THR A 90 4.23 -0.31 -11.98
C THR A 90 3.03 -0.91 -11.27
N HIS A 91 2.01 -0.09 -11.04
CA HIS A 91 0.69 -0.53 -10.62
C HIS A 91 -0.30 -0.41 -11.79
N GLY A 92 -1.37 -1.18 -11.76
CA GLY A 92 -2.48 -1.02 -12.69
C GLY A 92 -3.58 -0.15 -12.09
N HIS A 93 -4.36 0.48 -12.96
CA HIS A 93 -5.56 1.21 -12.59
C HIS A 93 -6.71 0.76 -13.48
N PHE A 94 -7.88 0.61 -12.91
CA PHE A 94 -9.10 0.39 -13.68
C PHE A 94 -10.31 1.00 -12.98
N GLN A 95 -11.28 1.40 -13.79
CA GLN A 95 -12.57 1.88 -13.33
C GLN A 95 -13.59 0.75 -13.39
N THR A 96 -14.50 0.72 -12.43
CA THR A 96 -15.63 -0.21 -12.44
C THR A 96 -16.88 0.44 -11.89
N THR A 97 -18.05 -0.10 -12.20
CA THR A 97 -19.33 0.37 -11.64
C THR A 97 -19.99 -0.77 -10.89
N MET A 98 -20.27 -0.58 -9.61
CA MET A 98 -21.01 -1.55 -8.81
C MET A 98 -22.20 -0.88 -8.12
N ASN A 99 -23.40 -1.45 -8.28
CA ASN A 99 -24.65 -0.90 -7.75
C ASN A 99 -24.90 0.59 -8.12
N GLY A 100 -24.43 1.02 -9.30
CA GLY A 100 -24.58 2.40 -9.78
C GLY A 100 -23.59 3.40 -9.18
N ILE A 101 -22.57 2.93 -8.45
CA ILE A 101 -21.45 3.73 -7.94
C ILE A 101 -20.22 3.40 -8.77
N GLU A 102 -19.52 4.43 -9.26
CA GLU A 102 -18.23 4.28 -9.93
C GLU A 102 -17.11 4.19 -8.91
N TYR A 103 -16.17 3.27 -9.17
CA TYR A 103 -15.03 2.99 -8.31
C TYR A 103 -13.76 3.09 -9.14
N SER A 104 -12.77 3.79 -8.59
CA SER A 104 -11.39 3.77 -9.07
C SER A 104 -10.60 2.76 -8.23
N VAL A 105 -9.96 1.80 -8.90
CA VAL A 105 -9.26 0.70 -8.25
C VAL A 105 -7.81 0.72 -8.69
N THR A 106 -6.91 0.85 -7.72
CA THR A 106 -5.48 0.70 -7.94
C THR A 106 -5.07 -0.71 -7.54
N ASN A 107 -4.34 -1.40 -8.42
CA ASN A 107 -3.80 -2.72 -8.14
C ASN A 107 -2.27 -2.69 -8.02
N PHE A 108 -1.78 -3.21 -6.90
CA PHE A 108 -0.35 -3.32 -6.63
C PHE A 108 0.10 -4.77 -6.76
N ARG A 109 1.14 -5.02 -7.55
CA ARG A 109 1.76 -6.34 -7.64
C ARG A 109 3.00 -6.40 -6.76
N SER A 110 2.99 -7.30 -5.78
CA SER A 110 4.16 -7.60 -4.95
C SER A 110 5.27 -8.29 -5.76
N LEU A 111 6.50 -8.29 -5.24
CA LEU A 111 7.61 -9.03 -5.85
C LEU A 111 7.44 -10.56 -5.84
N GLU A 112 6.47 -11.06 -5.08
CA GLU A 112 6.08 -12.47 -5.02
C GLU A 112 4.94 -12.80 -5.99
N ASP A 113 4.62 -11.91 -6.93
CA ASP A 113 3.52 -12.04 -7.91
C ASP A 113 2.12 -12.19 -7.29
N VAL A 114 1.94 -11.71 -6.05
CA VAL A 114 0.62 -11.51 -5.44
C VAL A 114 0.11 -10.11 -5.78
N VAL A 115 -1.13 -10.03 -6.28
CA VAL A 115 -1.80 -8.75 -6.58
C VAL A 115 -2.70 -8.33 -5.42
N TYR A 116 -2.60 -7.07 -5.03
CA TYR A 116 -3.42 -6.41 -4.01
C TYR A 116 -4.32 -5.37 -4.67
N LEU A 117 -5.64 -5.46 -4.47
CA LEU A 117 -6.60 -4.47 -4.92
C LEU A 117 -6.92 -3.48 -3.80
N LEU A 118 -6.76 -2.19 -4.09
CA LEU A 118 -7.05 -1.09 -3.18
C LEU A 118 -8.02 -0.13 -3.84
N LEU A 119 -9.11 0.16 -3.15
CA LEU A 119 -10.13 1.08 -3.63
C LEU A 119 -9.81 2.51 -3.25
N GLU A 120 -9.84 3.38 -4.25
CA GLU A 120 -9.76 4.82 -4.11
C GLU A 120 -11.06 5.39 -4.66
N ASP A 121 -11.98 5.74 -3.77
CA ASP A 121 -13.28 6.25 -4.19
C ASP A 121 -13.16 7.75 -4.49
N GLU A 122 -12.97 8.10 -5.77
CA GLU A 122 -12.82 9.48 -6.22
C GLU A 122 -14.17 10.23 -6.28
N ASP A 123 -15.28 9.51 -6.43
CA ASP A 123 -16.62 10.08 -6.67
C ASP A 123 -17.59 9.94 -5.48
N ASP A 124 -17.18 9.25 -4.41
CA ASP A 124 -17.89 9.26 -3.13
C ASP A 124 -17.68 10.59 -2.41
N ILE A 125 -18.38 11.61 -2.92
CA ILE A 125 -18.48 12.97 -2.38
C ILE A 125 -18.80 12.94 -0.87
N GLU A 126 -19.53 11.91 -0.41
CA GLU A 126 -19.88 11.72 0.99
C GLU A 126 -18.94 10.79 1.78
N ARG A 127 -17.99 10.16 1.09
CA ARG A 127 -17.06 9.16 1.60
C ARG A 127 -17.75 7.99 2.32
N ARG A 128 -18.99 7.63 1.98
CA ARG A 128 -19.73 6.52 2.63
C ARG A 128 -19.04 5.16 2.46
N PHE A 129 -18.63 4.77 1.25
CA PHE A 129 -18.01 3.47 1.02
C PHE A 129 -16.58 3.46 1.56
N SER A 130 -15.82 4.51 1.31
CA SER A 130 -14.47 4.66 1.88
C SER A 130 -14.47 4.75 3.42
N LYS A 131 -15.47 5.38 4.05
CA LYS A 131 -15.66 5.35 5.51
C LYS A 131 -16.05 3.95 5.99
N LYS A 132 -16.93 3.24 5.29
CA LYS A 132 -17.29 1.86 5.64
C LYS A 132 -16.07 0.95 5.55
N LEU A 133 -15.28 1.02 4.47
CA LEU A 133 -14.03 0.26 4.32
C LEU A 133 -13.10 0.50 5.50
N ARG A 134 -12.94 1.77 5.89
CA ARG A 134 -12.22 2.10 7.12
C ARG A 134 -12.84 1.36 8.32
N THR A 135 -14.13 1.40 8.57
CA THR A 135 -14.68 0.67 9.75
C THR A 135 -14.54 -0.87 9.73
N LEU A 136 -14.16 -1.51 8.62
CA LEU A 136 -14.01 -2.96 8.56
C LEU A 136 -12.70 -3.46 9.20
N PRO A 137 -12.63 -4.73 9.61
CA PRO A 137 -11.36 -5.40 9.90
C PRO A 137 -10.39 -5.28 8.72
N LEU A 138 -9.08 -5.18 8.99
CA LEU A 138 -8.03 -4.90 8.01
C LEU A 138 -8.07 -5.88 6.83
N GLU A 139 -8.28 -7.17 7.11
CA GLU A 139 -8.39 -8.26 6.13
C GLU A 139 -9.59 -8.14 5.18
N LYS A 140 -10.56 -7.28 5.50
CA LYS A 140 -11.71 -6.96 4.65
C LYS A 140 -11.54 -5.66 3.88
N GLN A 141 -10.45 -4.92 4.08
CA GLN A 141 -10.21 -3.62 3.42
C GLN A 141 -9.51 -3.73 2.07
N PHE A 142 -8.91 -4.89 1.77
CA PHE A 142 -8.23 -5.16 0.51
C PHE A 142 -8.49 -6.60 0.08
N ALA A 143 -8.33 -6.87 -1.21
CA ALA A 143 -8.32 -8.21 -1.77
C ALA A 143 -6.89 -8.55 -2.19
N SER A 144 -6.49 -9.81 -2.02
CA SER A 144 -5.21 -10.28 -2.54
C SER A 144 -5.31 -11.67 -3.13
N ALA A 145 -4.64 -11.91 -4.27
CA ALA A 145 -4.60 -13.22 -4.90
C ALA A 145 -3.29 -13.41 -5.70
N PRO A 146 -2.64 -14.59 -5.60
CA PRO A 146 -1.52 -14.94 -6.45
C PRO A 146 -1.98 -15.29 -7.87
N GLY A 147 -1.12 -15.01 -8.85
CA GLY A 147 -1.28 -15.54 -10.21
C GLY A 147 -2.27 -14.79 -11.11
N ILE A 148 -2.77 -13.62 -10.70
CA ILE A 148 -3.65 -12.80 -11.53
C ILE A 148 -2.86 -12.14 -12.67
N LYS A 149 -3.33 -12.28 -13.90
CA LYS A 149 -2.63 -11.80 -15.11
C LYS A 149 -3.47 -10.88 -15.98
N THR A 150 -4.79 -10.91 -15.87
CA THR A 150 -5.72 -10.24 -16.79
C THR A 150 -6.69 -9.31 -16.08
N SER A 151 -7.24 -8.36 -16.83
CA SER A 151 -8.22 -7.40 -16.31
C SER A 151 -9.54 -8.05 -15.90
N GLU A 152 -9.96 -9.12 -16.58
CA GLU A 152 -11.16 -9.88 -16.22
C GLU A 152 -11.01 -10.57 -14.86
N GLU A 153 -9.83 -11.13 -14.57
CA GLU A 153 -9.54 -11.74 -13.27
C GLU A 153 -9.49 -10.67 -12.16
N TYR A 154 -8.94 -9.47 -12.42
CA TYR A 154 -8.99 -8.36 -11.46
C TYR A 154 -10.44 -7.98 -11.13
N GLN A 155 -11.29 -7.87 -12.15
CA GLN A 155 -12.71 -7.54 -11.96
C GLN A 155 -13.44 -8.63 -11.17
N HIS A 156 -13.19 -9.90 -11.48
CA HIS A 156 -13.81 -11.01 -10.74
C HIS A 156 -13.42 -11.02 -9.24
N LEU A 157 -12.15 -10.73 -8.95
CA LEU A 157 -11.65 -10.60 -7.57
C LEU A 157 -12.34 -9.42 -6.86
N LEU A 158 -12.42 -8.27 -7.53
CA LEU A 158 -13.09 -7.08 -7.02
C LEU A 158 -14.57 -7.33 -6.73
N ASP A 159 -15.30 -7.92 -7.67
CA ASP A 159 -16.71 -8.23 -7.53
C ASP A 159 -16.97 -9.15 -6.32
N THR A 160 -16.11 -10.15 -6.14
CA THR A 160 -16.19 -11.09 -5.03
C THR A 160 -15.95 -10.38 -3.71
N TRP A 161 -14.88 -9.59 -3.62
CA TRP A 161 -14.52 -8.87 -2.41
C TRP A 161 -15.56 -7.80 -2.04
N VAL A 162 -16.08 -7.02 -3.00
CA VAL A 162 -17.14 -6.04 -2.73
C VAL A 162 -18.41 -6.73 -2.24
N LYS A 163 -18.79 -7.88 -2.82
CA LYS A 163 -19.93 -8.67 -2.30
C LYS A 163 -19.72 -9.05 -0.84
N GLU A 164 -18.52 -9.51 -0.46
CA GLU A 164 -18.21 -9.83 0.94
C GLU A 164 -18.28 -8.60 1.85
N VAL A 165 -17.70 -7.47 1.42
CA VAL A 165 -17.72 -6.19 2.16
C VAL A 165 -19.16 -5.68 2.35
N LEU A 166 -19.99 -5.78 1.32
CA LEU A 166 -21.39 -5.38 1.38
C LEU A 166 -22.21 -6.31 2.28
N ALA A 167 -21.94 -7.61 2.24
CA ALA A 167 -22.57 -8.60 3.10
C ALA A 167 -22.09 -8.56 4.55
N TYR A 168 -20.96 -7.92 4.85
CA TYR A 168 -20.44 -7.80 6.21
C TYR A 168 -21.47 -7.09 7.11
N PRO A 169 -22.05 -7.78 8.11
CA PRO A 169 -23.16 -7.25 8.90
C PRO A 169 -22.70 -6.03 9.70
N ALA A 170 -23.46 -4.94 9.61
CA ALA A 170 -23.20 -3.67 10.31
C ALA A 170 -23.29 -3.76 11.85
N LYS A 171 -23.47 -4.95 12.44
CA LYS A 171 -23.72 -5.13 13.88
C LYS A 171 -22.50 -4.94 14.78
N ASN A 172 -21.31 -4.71 14.20
CA ASN A 172 -20.06 -4.50 14.94
C ASN A 172 -19.37 -3.16 14.59
N ALA A 173 -20.08 -2.22 13.97
CA ALA A 173 -19.57 -0.86 13.68
C ALA A 173 -20.04 0.14 14.75
#